data_AF-A0A2G5PDB6-F1
#
_entry.id   AF-A0A2G5PDB6-F1
#
_cell.length_a   1.000
_cell.length_b   1.000
_cell.length_c   1.000
_cell.angle_alpha   90.00
_cell.angle_beta   90.00
_cell.angle_gamma   90.00
#
_symmetry.space_group_name_H-M   'P 1'
#
loop_
_entity.id
_entity.type
_entity.pdbx_description
1 polymer ?
#
loop_
_entity_poly.entity_id
_entity_poly.type
_entity_poly.pdbx_seq_one_letter_code
_entity_poly.pdbx_strand_id
1 'polypeptide(L)' 'MSRWDDEDIRLVPRGSTVTSSVAALLRKLQLSDAPFDAQAAGIAQWLRTNDPVPAMEYSLRAKGFSRLLDERASA' A
#
# COMPACT_ATOMS: atom_id res chain seq x y z
N MET A 1 -32.75 14.54 -13.50
CA MET A 1 -31.47 15.25 -13.69
C MET A 1 -30.41 14.46 -12.96
N SER A 2 -29.46 13.88 -13.71
CA SER A 2 -28.46 12.91 -13.26
C SER A 2 -27.54 13.46 -12.16
N ARG A 3 -27.32 12.67 -11.12
CA ARG A 3 -26.30 12.85 -10.08
C ARG A 3 -25.04 12.09 -10.51
N TRP A 4 -24.43 12.52 -11.61
CA TRP A 4 -23.18 11.94 -12.11
C TRP A 4 -22.36 13.05 -12.77
N ASP A 5 -22.22 14.18 -12.08
CA ASP A 5 -21.23 15.18 -12.46
C ASP A 5 -19.92 14.82 -11.76
N ASP A 6 -18.99 14.34 -12.59
CA ASP A 6 -17.61 14.76 -12.50
C ASP A 6 -16.88 14.40 -11.20
N GLU A 7 -16.86 13.12 -10.87
CA GLU A 7 -15.82 12.59 -9.98
C GLU A 7 -14.50 12.59 -10.77
N ASP A 8 -13.86 13.77 -10.83
CA ASP A 8 -12.52 14.11 -11.32
C ASP A 8 -11.63 12.87 -11.53
N ILE A 9 -11.82 12.16 -12.65
CA ILE A 9 -11.03 10.97 -12.98
C ILE A 9 -9.67 11.49 -13.41
N ARG A 10 -8.80 11.78 -12.44
CA ARG A 10 -7.42 12.15 -12.70
C ARG A 10 -6.74 10.96 -13.36
N LEU A 11 -6.60 11.05 -14.69
CA LEU A 11 -5.83 10.12 -15.49
C LEU A 11 -4.36 10.24 -15.08
N VAL A 12 -3.96 9.44 -14.09
CA VAL A 12 -2.56 9.34 -13.67
C VAL A 12 -1.75 8.65 -14.78
N PRO A 13 -0.48 9.05 -15.00
CA PRO A 13 0.40 8.37 -15.93
C PRO A 13 0.44 6.86 -15.66
N ARG A 14 0.55 6.06 -16.72
CA ARG A 14 0.67 4.61 -16.63
C ARG A 14 1.90 4.27 -15.78
N GLY A 15 1.69 3.74 -14.58
CA GLY A 15 2.76 3.46 -13.59
C GLY A 15 2.78 4.37 -12.36
N SER A 16 2.02 5.48 -12.36
CA SER A 16 1.84 6.39 -11.22
C SER A 16 0.73 5.94 -10.25
N THR A 17 0.27 4.68 -10.34
CA THR A 17 -0.72 4.15 -9.41
C THR A 17 -0.07 4.04 -8.03
N VAL A 18 -0.42 4.97 -7.15
CA VAL A 18 -0.04 4.89 -5.74
C VAL A 18 -0.65 3.62 -5.18
N THR A 19 0.20 2.71 -4.72
CA THR A 19 -0.27 1.49 -4.08
C THR A 19 -0.97 1.90 -2.78
N SER A 20 -2.29 1.79 -2.74
CA SER A 20 -3.12 2.24 -1.63
C SER A 20 -3.58 1.11 -0.70
N SER A 21 -3.22 -0.15 -1.01
CA SER A 21 -3.56 -1.31 -0.19
C SER A 21 -2.45 -2.36 -0.15
N VAL A 22 -2.39 -3.10 0.96
CA VAL A 22 -1.44 -4.21 1.14
C VAL A 22 -1.63 -5.28 0.07
N ALA A 23 -2.88 -5.61 -0.30
CA ALA A 23 -3.14 -6.61 -1.34
C ALA A 23 -2.57 -6.20 -2.70
N ALA A 24 -2.70 -4.91 -3.08
CA ALA A 24 -2.10 -4.41 -4.31
C ALA A 24 -0.56 -4.41 -4.23
N LEU A 25 0.00 -4.10 -3.06
CA LEU A 25 1.45 -4.14 -2.83
C LEU A 25 2.00 -5.56 -2.96
N LEU A 26 1.39 -6.53 -2.28
CA LEU A 26 1.81 -7.92 -2.34
C LEU A 26 1.68 -8.50 -3.75
N ARG A 27 0.68 -8.09 -4.54
CA ARG A 27 0.61 -8.46 -5.97
C ARG A 27 1.77 -7.88 -6.76
N LYS A 28 2.09 -6.60 -6.54
CA LYS A 28 3.21 -5.92 -7.21
C LYS A 28 4.56 -6.55 -6.83
N LEU A 29 4.72 -6.97 -5.59
CA LEU A 29 5.92 -7.67 -5.09
C LEU A 29 5.93 -9.17 -5.38
N GLN A 30 4.86 -9.71 -5.99
CA GLN A 30 4.67 -11.15 -6.23
C GLN A 30 4.73 -11.99 -4.93
N LEU A 31 4.28 -11.42 -3.81
CA LEU A 31 4.25 -12.03 -2.48
C LEU A 31 2.83 -12.36 -2.01
N SER A 32 1.85 -12.40 -2.92
CA SER A 32 0.42 -12.58 -2.54
C SER A 32 0.15 -13.90 -1.83
N ASP A 33 0.84 -14.96 -2.24
CA ASP A 33 0.74 -16.31 -1.68
C ASP A 33 1.94 -16.67 -0.79
N ALA A 34 2.82 -15.71 -0.52
CA ALA A 34 4.00 -15.92 0.32
C ALA A 34 3.60 -16.07 1.80
N PRO A 35 4.39 -16.78 2.62
CA PRO A 35 4.16 -16.83 4.06
C PRO A 35 4.24 -15.44 4.69
N PHE A 36 3.56 -15.24 5.81
CA PHE A 36 3.43 -13.93 6.47
C PHE A 36 4.77 -13.23 6.70
N ASP A 37 5.81 -13.96 7.13
CA ASP A 37 7.15 -13.38 7.36
C ASP A 37 7.78 -12.85 6.07
N ALA A 38 7.59 -13.54 4.94
CA ALA A 38 8.07 -13.09 3.63
C ALA A 38 7.29 -11.86 3.14
N GLN A 39 5.98 -11.83 3.37
CA GLN A 39 5.15 -10.65 3.10
C GLN A 39 5.63 -9.45 3.93
N ALA A 40 5.84 -9.64 5.24
CA ALA A 40 6.31 -8.61 6.15
C ALA A 40 7.68 -8.06 5.75
N ALA A 41 8.63 -8.95 5.42
CA ALA A 41 9.97 -8.56 4.98
C ALA A 41 9.91 -7.73 3.67
N GLY A 42 9.11 -8.16 2.69
CA GLY A 42 8.92 -7.43 1.44
C GLY A 42 8.28 -6.06 1.63
N ILE A 43 7.26 -5.96 2.49
CA ILE A 43 6.61 -4.69 2.85
C ILE A 43 7.60 -3.78 3.57
N ALA A 44 8.36 -4.29 4.54
CA ALA A 44 9.36 -3.52 5.27
C ALA A 44 10.43 -2.95 4.34
N GLN A 45 10.93 -3.76 3.39
CA GLN A 45 11.87 -3.31 2.37
C GLN A 45 11.27 -2.21 1.49
N TRP A 46 10.00 -2.36 1.09
CA TRP A 46 9.30 -1.34 0.31
C TRP A 46 9.16 -0.02 1.09
N LEU A 47 8.81 -0.07 2.37
CA LEU A 47 8.65 1.09 3.26
C LEU A 47 9.95 1.88 3.52
N ARG A 48 11.13 1.29 3.28
CA ARG A 48 12.42 2.00 3.37
C ARG A 48 12.67 2.98 2.24
N THR A 49 12.02 2.77 1.10
CA THR A 49 12.25 3.56 -0.13
C THR A 49 11.00 4.26 -0.63
N ASN A 50 9.86 4.05 0.03
CA ASN A 50 8.57 4.61 -0.36
C ASN A 50 7.85 5.16 0.88
N ASP A 51 7.25 6.33 0.74
CA ASP A 51 6.31 6.87 1.73
C ASP A 51 4.92 6.27 1.52
N PRO A 52 4.37 5.53 2.50
CA PRO A 52 3.00 5.04 2.39
C PRO A 52 2.02 6.21 2.48
N VAL A 53 1.06 6.26 1.56
CA VAL A 53 -0.09 7.18 1.70
C VAL A 53 -1.01 6.73 2.84
N PRO A 54 -1.86 7.61 3.40
CA PRO A 54 -2.71 7.27 4.54
C PRO A 54 -3.59 6.02 4.34
N ALA A 55 -4.05 5.76 3.10
CA ALA A 55 -4.79 4.55 2.77
C ALA A 55 -3.94 3.26 2.92
N MET A 56 -2.66 3.32 2.54
CA MET A 56 -1.72 2.21 2.74
C MET A 56 -1.46 1.97 4.22
N GLU A 57 -1.26 3.03 5.02
CA GLU A 57 -1.07 2.90 6.47
C GLU A 57 -2.27 2.26 7.15
N TYR A 58 -3.48 2.70 6.78
CA TYR A 58 -4.72 2.08 7.25
C TYR A 58 -4.78 0.59 6.86
N SER A 59 -4.46 0.26 5.60
CA SER A 59 -4.45 -1.11 5.13
C SER A 59 -3.41 -1.98 5.84
N LEU A 60 -2.23 -1.45 6.16
CA LEU A 60 -1.18 -2.14 6.92
C LEU A 60 -1.66 -2.48 8.33
N ARG A 61 -2.28 -1.52 9.03
CA ARG A 61 -2.87 -1.75 10.36
C ARG A 61 -3.97 -2.81 10.32
N ALA A 62 -4.89 -2.71 9.36
CA ALA A 62 -6.00 -3.64 9.22
C ALA A 62 -5.56 -5.09 8.87
N LYS A 63 -4.39 -5.25 8.25
CA LYS A 63 -3.84 -6.55 7.84
C LYS A 63 -2.80 -7.13 8.81
N GLY A 64 -2.57 -6.48 9.96
CA GLY A 64 -1.65 -6.97 11.00
C GLY A 64 -0.18 -6.59 10.78
N PHE A 65 0.10 -5.64 9.88
CA PHE A 65 1.45 -5.12 9.61
C PHE A 65 1.71 -3.78 10.30
N SER A 66 0.93 -3.39 11.32
CA SER A 66 1.07 -2.12 12.02
C SER A 66 2.48 -1.90 12.58
N ARG A 67 3.09 -2.97 13.10
CA ARG A 67 4.45 -2.94 13.66
C ARG A 67 5.50 -2.42 12.67
N LEU A 68 5.31 -2.64 11.37
CA LEU A 68 6.25 -2.14 10.35
C LEU A 68 6.21 -0.62 10.21
N LEU A 69 5.08 0.02 10.53
CA LEU A 69 4.97 1.48 10.58
C LEU A 69 5.66 2.03 11.83
N ASP A 70 5.49 1.36 12.97
CA ASP A 70 6.12 1.75 14.24
C ASP A 70 7.64 1.63 14.18
N GLU A 71 8.15 0.54 13.59
CA GLU A 71 9.59 0.32 13.36
C GLU A 71 10.19 1.37 12.43
N ARG A 72 9.45 1.79 11.39
CA ARG A 72 9.88 2.87 10.49
C ARG A 72 9.91 4.22 11.20
N ALA A 73 8.93 4.52 12.06
CA ALA A 73 8.88 5.80 12.78
C ALA A 73 9.98 5.92 13.85
N SER A 74 10.55 4.78 14.28
CA SER A 74 11.62 4.71 15.29
C SER A 74 13.03 4.65 14.70
N ALA A 75 13.16 4.52 13.38
CA ALA A 75 14.42 4.41 12.64
C ALA A 75 14.88 5.79 12.11
#